data_AF-A0A962FT80-F1
#
_entry.id   AF-A0A962FT80-F1
#
_cell.length_a   1.000
_cell.length_b   1.000
_cell.length_c   1.000
_cell.angle_alpha   90.00
_cell.angle_beta   90.00
_cell.angle_gamma   90.00
#
_symmetry.space_group_name_H-M   'P 1'
#
loop_
_entity.id
_entity.type
_entity.pdbx_description
1 polymer ?
#
loop_
_entity_poly.entity_id
_entity_poly.type
_entity_poly.pdbx_seq_one_letter_code
_entity_poly.pdbx_strand_id
1 'polypeptide(L)'
;HEVNIKILLTDVMADSKNGMTLEKRNRLLESMTDEVASLVLQHNYQQTQGISLTETQAAEHLTVHADWIRDLERYEGIDRVLEGLPGEEEIESRQRAGKGLTRPELAVLFSYAKITFAKDLLASDIPDLPETENWLVDYFPSPLRKKYETVIRRHRLRREIVATSLASTMVNRLGPTFVKECMEKTGAAPSDVARAYLIVRAAFDLETLGKQVEALDNLVPAAVQLAALRDISAMAGREVLWFLTRLGRELNVSEDIREFRTGISQLQATLDDVLTEQQTRFIKQRTDQGIADGLQPDLAHRIAMIPRLGAACDIIRISLECKTPIPLAARVYFAAGEHFPLHWLRKQARYIATDNRWTSEALDGLIDQLYSCQTGLATRILTDMKTEIKRASCGPSG
;
A
#
# COMPACT_ATOMS: atom_id res chain seq x y z
N HIS A 1 5.52 15.67 -16.69
CA HIS A 1 6.99 15.64 -16.89
C HIS A 1 7.53 16.89 -17.55
N GLU A 2 7.29 17.14 -18.84
CA GLU A 2 7.95 18.22 -19.61
C GLU A 2 7.77 19.63 -19.02
N VAL A 3 6.55 20.04 -18.67
CA VAL A 3 6.28 21.40 -18.14
C VAL A 3 7.07 21.65 -16.85
N ASN A 4 7.11 20.68 -15.94
CA ASN A 4 7.84 20.81 -14.68
C ASN A 4 9.36 20.89 -14.92
N ILE A 5 9.88 20.13 -15.88
CA ILE A 5 11.29 20.23 -16.30
C ILE A 5 11.58 21.63 -16.84
N LYS A 6 10.69 22.20 -17.67
CA LYS A 6 10.87 23.54 -18.22
C LYS A 6 10.89 24.60 -17.12
N ILE A 7 10.01 24.50 -16.12
CA ILE A 7 9.96 25.40 -14.96
C ILE A 7 11.26 25.32 -14.16
N LEU A 8 11.71 24.10 -13.83
CA LEU A 8 13.00 23.88 -13.16
C LEU A 8 14.15 24.54 -13.93
N LEU A 9 14.22 24.33 -15.25
CA LEU A 9 15.30 24.84 -16.07
C LEU A 9 15.27 26.36 -16.21
N THR A 10 14.10 27.00 -16.11
CA THR A 10 14.00 28.46 -16.02
C THR A 10 14.70 28.96 -14.74
N ASP A 11 14.48 28.31 -13.60
CA ASP A 11 15.15 28.68 -12.34
C ASP A 11 16.67 28.41 -12.41
N VAL A 12 17.08 27.29 -13.04
CA VAL A 12 18.50 26.98 -13.29
C VAL A 12 19.17 28.04 -14.16
N MET A 13 18.50 28.54 -15.21
CA MET A 13 19.00 29.58 -16.10
C MET A 13 19.08 30.96 -15.42
N ALA A 14 18.18 31.24 -14.47
CA ALA A 14 18.17 32.51 -13.74
C ALA A 14 19.36 32.67 -12.78
N ASP A 15 19.87 31.56 -12.22
CA ASP A 15 21.09 31.59 -11.41
C ASP A 15 22.34 31.52 -12.30
N SER A 16 23.02 32.65 -12.43
CA SER A 16 24.24 32.80 -13.24
C SER A 16 25.36 31.84 -12.84
N LYS A 17 25.39 31.34 -11.60
CA LYS A 17 26.37 30.35 -11.12
C LYS A 17 26.26 29.00 -11.85
N ASN A 18 25.08 28.68 -12.39
CA ASN A 18 24.87 27.42 -13.12
C ASN A 18 25.40 27.46 -14.56
N GLY A 19 25.71 28.65 -15.09
CA GLY A 19 26.23 28.82 -16.45
C GLY A 19 25.35 28.21 -17.55
N MET A 20 24.04 28.11 -17.31
CA MET A 20 23.06 27.51 -18.21
C MET A 20 22.54 28.54 -19.21
N THR A 21 22.88 28.37 -20.49
CA THR A 21 22.36 29.19 -21.60
C THR A 21 21.16 28.49 -22.24
N LEU A 22 20.42 29.20 -23.10
CA LEU A 22 19.29 28.63 -23.84
C LEU A 22 19.74 27.45 -24.74
N GLU A 23 20.90 27.55 -25.38
CA GLU A 23 21.45 26.51 -26.24
C GLU A 23 21.88 25.28 -25.44
N LYS A 24 22.44 25.47 -24.24
CA LYS A 24 22.79 24.36 -23.34
C LYS A 24 21.53 23.69 -22.79
N ARG A 25 20.49 24.47 -22.47
CA ARG A 25 19.20 24.00 -21.99
C ARG A 25 18.49 23.15 -23.05
N ASN A 26 18.47 23.59 -24.30
CA ASN A 26 17.84 22.84 -25.39
C ASN A 26 18.59 21.52 -25.67
N ARG A 27 19.93 21.53 -25.68
CA ARG A 27 20.72 20.30 -25.78
C ARG A 27 20.49 19.34 -24.61
N LEU A 28 20.33 19.87 -23.39
CA LEU A 28 20.02 19.07 -22.22
C LEU A 28 18.63 18.41 -22.32
N LEU A 29 17.62 19.17 -22.78
CA LEU A 29 16.27 18.65 -23.06
C LEU A 29 16.29 17.54 -24.11
N GLU A 30 17.00 17.75 -25.22
CA GLU A 30 17.17 16.75 -26.26
C GLU A 30 17.82 15.48 -25.71
N SER A 31 18.90 15.62 -24.92
CA SER A 31 19.63 14.48 -24.37
C SER A 31 18.84 13.62 -23.37
N MET A 32 17.76 14.15 -22.77
CA MET A 32 16.93 13.42 -21.81
C MET A 32 15.63 12.86 -22.41
N THR A 33 15.41 13.01 -23.71
CA THR A 33 14.13 12.66 -24.38
C THR A 33 13.70 11.22 -24.11
N ASP A 34 14.61 10.24 -24.26
CA ASP A 34 14.30 8.82 -24.07
C ASP A 34 13.94 8.48 -22.61
N GLU A 35 14.63 9.09 -21.65
CA GLU A 35 14.31 8.90 -20.23
C GLU A 35 12.95 9.53 -19.89
N VAL A 36 12.66 10.74 -20.39
CA VAL A 36 11.36 11.38 -20.18
C VAL A 36 10.23 10.57 -20.81
N ALA A 37 10.44 10.04 -22.02
CA ALA A 37 9.48 9.14 -22.66
C ALA A 37 9.25 7.88 -21.82
N SER A 38 10.32 7.28 -21.29
CA SER A 38 10.23 6.11 -20.40
C SER A 38 9.44 6.41 -19.12
N LEU A 39 9.65 7.56 -18.49
CA LEU A 39 8.89 7.99 -17.31
C LEU A 39 7.39 8.19 -17.62
N VAL A 40 7.06 8.77 -18.78
CA VAL A 40 5.66 8.91 -19.23
C VAL A 40 5.03 7.54 -19.47
N LEU A 41 5.73 6.63 -20.15
CA LEU A 41 5.24 5.28 -20.43
C LEU A 41 5.05 4.48 -19.14
N GLN A 42 5.96 4.60 -18.18
CA GLN A 42 5.84 3.95 -16.88
C GLN A 42 4.59 4.39 -16.11
N HIS A 43 4.25 5.69 -16.13
CA HIS A 43 3.02 6.18 -15.52
C HIS A 43 1.76 5.57 -16.16
N ASN A 44 1.74 5.47 -17.49
CA ASN A 44 0.62 4.86 -18.23
C ASN A 44 0.53 3.35 -17.95
N TYR A 45 1.67 2.68 -17.88
CA TYR A 45 1.78 1.26 -17.54
C TYR A 45 1.16 0.98 -16.17
N GLN A 46 1.58 1.73 -15.14
CA GLN A 46 1.09 1.56 -13.77
C GLN A 46 -0.41 1.88 -13.64
N GLN A 47 -0.91 2.87 -14.37
CA GLN A 47 -2.35 3.17 -14.39
C GLN A 47 -3.15 2.02 -15.03
N THR A 48 -2.70 1.52 -16.18
CA THR A 48 -3.39 0.42 -16.88
C THR A 48 -3.34 -0.86 -16.04
N GLN A 49 -2.22 -1.11 -15.36
CA GLN A 49 -2.07 -2.22 -14.42
C GLN A 49 -3.02 -2.08 -13.22
N GLY A 50 -3.14 -0.88 -12.63
CA GLY A 50 -4.08 -0.60 -11.56
C GLY A 50 -5.53 -0.87 -11.98
N ILE A 51 -5.93 -0.40 -13.17
CA ILE A 51 -7.26 -0.68 -13.74
C ILE A 51 -7.47 -2.18 -13.94
N SER A 52 -6.49 -2.90 -14.49
CA SER A 52 -6.58 -4.36 -14.65
C SER A 52 -6.74 -5.08 -13.31
N LEU A 53 -6.00 -4.65 -12.28
CA LEU A 53 -6.13 -5.23 -10.95
C LEU A 53 -7.53 -4.97 -10.37
N THR A 54 -8.02 -3.74 -10.42
CA THR A 54 -9.37 -3.39 -9.93
C THR A 54 -10.46 -4.12 -10.73
N GLU A 55 -10.30 -4.31 -12.04
CA GLU A 55 -11.24 -5.08 -12.87
C GLU A 55 -11.41 -6.52 -12.37
N THR A 56 -10.34 -7.17 -11.90
CA THR A 56 -10.44 -8.54 -11.35
C THR A 56 -11.31 -8.65 -10.10
N GLN A 57 -11.61 -7.53 -9.44
CA GLN A 57 -12.41 -7.44 -8.21
C GLN A 57 -13.65 -6.56 -8.39
N ALA A 58 -13.92 -6.07 -9.61
CA ALA A 58 -14.93 -5.03 -9.84
C ALA A 58 -16.36 -5.48 -9.51
N ALA A 59 -16.66 -6.77 -9.64
CA ALA A 59 -17.96 -7.32 -9.27
C ALA A 59 -18.15 -7.33 -7.75
N GLU A 60 -17.13 -7.74 -7.00
CA GLU A 60 -17.13 -7.74 -5.53
C GLU A 60 -17.22 -6.32 -4.98
N HIS A 61 -16.62 -5.34 -5.67
CA HIS A 61 -16.55 -3.95 -5.23
C HIS A 61 -17.61 -3.02 -5.88
N LEU A 62 -18.55 -3.55 -6.66
CA LEU A 62 -19.50 -2.72 -7.42
C LEU A 62 -20.27 -1.75 -6.53
N THR A 63 -20.68 -2.17 -5.33
CA THR A 63 -21.42 -1.30 -4.39
C THR A 63 -20.56 -0.10 -3.96
N VAL A 64 -19.28 -0.32 -3.66
CA VAL A 64 -18.35 0.75 -3.26
C VAL A 64 -18.05 1.69 -4.43
N HIS A 65 -17.93 1.14 -5.64
CA HIS A 65 -17.77 1.93 -6.85
C HIS A 65 -19.02 2.79 -7.14
N ALA A 66 -20.23 2.25 -6.94
CA ALA A 66 -21.47 2.99 -7.07
C ALA A 66 -21.58 4.14 -6.05
N ASP A 67 -21.21 3.88 -4.79
CA ASP A 67 -21.11 4.92 -3.76
C ASP A 67 -20.15 6.04 -4.18
N TRP A 68 -18.99 5.66 -4.74
CA TRP A 68 -18.01 6.64 -5.19
C TRP A 68 -18.53 7.48 -6.37
N ILE A 69 -19.23 6.88 -7.34
CA ILE A 69 -19.88 7.63 -8.43
C ILE A 69 -20.87 8.66 -7.85
N ARG A 70 -21.71 8.28 -6.87
CA ARG A 70 -22.66 9.19 -6.22
C ARG A 70 -21.96 10.37 -5.54
N ASP A 71 -20.87 10.10 -4.84
CA ASP A 71 -20.12 11.16 -4.16
C ASP A 71 -19.45 12.10 -5.15
N LEU A 72 -18.92 11.57 -6.26
CA LEU A 72 -18.34 12.40 -7.29
C LEU A 72 -19.37 13.31 -7.98
N GLU A 73 -20.59 12.85 -8.24
CA GLU A 73 -21.67 13.74 -8.72
C GLU A 73 -21.98 14.83 -7.71
N ARG A 74 -22.11 14.45 -6.43
CA ARG A 74 -22.56 15.36 -5.37
C ARG A 74 -21.53 16.42 -5.02
N TYR A 75 -20.25 16.05 -4.95
CA TYR A 75 -19.19 16.90 -4.40
C TYR A 75 -18.20 17.39 -5.45
N GLU A 76 -17.95 16.63 -6.52
CA GLU A 76 -17.04 17.03 -7.62
C GLU A 76 -17.80 17.50 -8.87
N GLY A 77 -19.14 17.40 -8.88
CA GLY A 77 -19.99 17.91 -9.96
C GLY A 77 -19.90 17.10 -11.26
N ILE A 78 -19.61 15.79 -11.17
CA ILE A 78 -19.60 14.91 -12.33
C ILE A 78 -21.00 14.79 -12.95
N ASP A 79 -21.06 14.72 -14.28
CA ASP A 79 -22.21 14.23 -15.02
C ASP A 79 -21.96 12.79 -15.48
N ARG A 80 -22.68 11.82 -14.91
CA ARG A 80 -22.51 10.39 -15.24
C ARG A 80 -22.70 10.09 -16.72
N VAL A 81 -23.67 10.75 -17.36
CA VAL A 81 -24.01 10.47 -18.76
C VAL A 81 -22.89 10.94 -19.66
N LEU A 82 -22.34 12.13 -19.38
CA LEU A 82 -21.20 12.67 -20.12
C LEU A 82 -19.94 11.81 -19.98
N GLU A 83 -19.67 11.31 -18.77
CA GLU A 83 -18.51 10.47 -18.48
C GLU A 83 -18.70 8.99 -18.87
N GLY A 84 -19.91 8.59 -19.30
CA GLY A 84 -20.22 7.21 -19.66
C GLY A 84 -20.26 6.25 -18.47
N LEU A 85 -20.65 6.76 -17.29
CA LEU A 85 -20.83 5.98 -16.06
C LEU A 85 -22.28 5.45 -15.94
N PRO A 86 -22.48 4.25 -15.35
CA PRO A 86 -23.79 3.64 -15.26
C PRO A 86 -24.72 4.38 -14.27
N GLY A 87 -26.01 4.44 -14.63
CA GLY A 87 -27.07 4.87 -13.72
C GLY A 87 -27.43 3.81 -12.68
N GLU A 88 -28.29 4.16 -11.72
CA GLU A 88 -28.68 3.26 -10.61
C GLU A 88 -29.32 1.95 -11.10
N GLU A 89 -30.26 2.01 -12.07
CA GLU A 89 -30.91 0.82 -12.62
C GLU A 89 -29.91 -0.16 -13.28
N GLU A 90 -28.89 0.39 -13.94
CA GLU A 90 -27.84 -0.42 -14.57
C GLU A 90 -26.91 -1.04 -13.53
N ILE A 91 -26.55 -0.30 -12.48
CA ILE A 91 -25.78 -0.80 -11.34
C ILE A 91 -26.53 -1.97 -10.67
N GLU A 92 -27.83 -1.83 -10.39
CA GLU A 92 -28.64 -2.89 -9.80
C GLU A 92 -28.73 -4.13 -10.70
N SER A 93 -28.85 -3.93 -12.02
CA SER A 93 -28.84 -5.02 -13.00
C SER A 93 -27.51 -5.76 -13.01
N ARG A 94 -26.38 -5.04 -13.00
CA ARG A 94 -25.03 -5.61 -12.95
C ARG A 94 -24.77 -6.37 -11.64
N GLN A 95 -25.20 -5.82 -10.51
CA GLN A 95 -25.10 -6.47 -9.21
C GLN A 95 -25.81 -7.84 -9.22
N ARG A 96 -27.05 -7.90 -9.73
CA ARG A 96 -27.81 -9.16 -9.88
C ARG A 96 -27.15 -10.15 -10.83
N ALA A 97 -26.41 -9.65 -11.83
CA ALA A 97 -25.67 -10.47 -12.78
C ALA A 97 -24.24 -10.85 -12.30
N GLY A 98 -23.83 -10.44 -11.10
CA GLY A 98 -22.46 -10.65 -10.61
C GLY A 98 -21.39 -9.95 -11.46
N LYS A 99 -21.73 -8.81 -12.08
CA LYS A 99 -20.84 -8.01 -12.93
C LYS A 99 -20.43 -6.74 -12.22
N GLY A 100 -19.22 -6.24 -12.51
CA GLY A 100 -18.70 -4.98 -12.01
C GLY A 100 -18.75 -3.84 -13.01
N LEU A 101 -18.01 -2.77 -12.70
CA LEU A 101 -17.65 -1.74 -13.68
C LEU A 101 -16.67 -2.30 -14.72
N THR A 102 -16.76 -1.75 -15.92
CA THR A 102 -15.88 -2.03 -17.05
C THR A 102 -14.59 -1.20 -16.96
N ARG A 103 -13.56 -1.55 -17.74
CA ARG A 103 -12.29 -0.82 -17.74
C ARG A 103 -12.42 0.68 -18.06
N PRO A 104 -13.21 1.12 -19.06
CA PRO A 104 -13.41 2.55 -19.31
C PRO A 104 -14.03 3.28 -18.12
N GLU A 105 -15.05 2.71 -17.49
CA GLU A 105 -15.70 3.28 -16.30
C GLU A 105 -14.72 3.33 -15.12
N LEU A 106 -13.94 2.27 -14.89
CA LEU A 106 -12.88 2.27 -13.88
C LEU A 106 -11.82 3.34 -14.16
N ALA A 107 -11.46 3.58 -15.43
CA ALA A 107 -10.50 4.62 -15.78
C ALA A 107 -11.00 6.02 -15.38
N VAL A 108 -12.29 6.29 -15.52
CA VAL A 108 -12.93 7.53 -15.04
C VAL A 108 -12.78 7.63 -13.52
N LEU A 109 -13.16 6.58 -12.78
CA LEU A 109 -13.03 6.56 -11.30
C LEU A 109 -11.59 6.80 -10.84
N PHE A 110 -10.60 6.19 -11.51
CA PHE A 110 -9.18 6.41 -11.24
C PHE A 110 -8.76 7.87 -11.48
N SER A 111 -9.23 8.48 -12.56
CA SER A 111 -8.92 9.87 -12.89
C SER A 111 -9.41 10.81 -11.78
N TYR A 112 -10.69 10.70 -11.42
CA TYR A 112 -11.28 11.55 -10.39
C TYR A 112 -10.72 11.29 -9.00
N ALA A 113 -10.47 10.03 -8.62
CA ALA A 113 -9.82 9.69 -7.36
C ALA A 113 -8.44 10.37 -7.24
N LYS A 114 -7.64 10.37 -8.32
CA LYS A 114 -6.34 11.06 -8.33
C LYS A 114 -6.49 12.56 -8.21
N ILE A 115 -7.45 13.16 -8.90
CA ILE A 115 -7.70 14.60 -8.88
C ILE A 115 -8.13 15.05 -7.48
N THR A 116 -9.18 14.43 -6.92
CA THR A 116 -9.69 14.77 -5.59
C THR A 116 -8.63 14.56 -4.52
N PHE A 117 -7.98 13.41 -4.52
CA PHE A 117 -6.99 13.13 -3.50
C PHE A 117 -5.72 14.00 -3.63
N ALA A 118 -5.29 14.35 -4.84
CA ALA A 118 -4.21 15.32 -5.00
C ALA A 118 -4.56 16.71 -4.44
N LYS A 119 -5.82 17.16 -4.57
CA LYS A 119 -6.28 18.41 -3.94
C LYS A 119 -6.21 18.32 -2.41
N ASP A 120 -6.70 17.22 -1.83
CA ASP A 120 -6.68 17.00 -0.38
C ASP A 120 -5.25 16.97 0.17
N LEU A 121 -4.35 16.25 -0.51
CA LEU A 121 -2.94 16.20 -0.13
C LEU A 121 -2.27 17.57 -0.25
N LEU A 122 -2.55 18.32 -1.31
CA LEU A 122 -2.01 19.65 -1.51
C LEU A 122 -2.48 20.65 -0.45
N ALA A 123 -3.68 20.47 0.11
CA ALA A 123 -4.21 21.26 1.21
C ALA A 123 -3.64 20.87 2.59
N SER A 124 -2.90 19.76 2.67
CA SER A 124 -2.28 19.27 3.90
C SER A 124 -0.77 19.60 3.99
N ASP A 125 -0.13 19.16 5.07
CA ASP A 125 1.32 19.23 5.29
C ASP A 125 2.09 18.03 4.69
N ILE A 126 1.39 17.03 4.12
CA ILE A 126 2.02 15.85 3.48
C ILE A 126 3.13 16.24 2.50
N PRO A 127 2.95 17.22 1.59
CA PRO A 127 3.98 17.56 0.62
C PRO A 127 5.23 18.22 1.23
N ASP A 128 5.20 18.58 2.51
CA ASP A 128 6.32 19.16 3.24
C ASP A 128 7.05 18.16 4.12
N LEU A 129 6.55 16.92 4.25
CA LEU A 129 7.18 15.89 5.06
C LEU A 129 8.57 15.52 4.50
N PRO A 130 9.59 15.34 5.36
CA PRO A 130 10.94 14.95 4.92
C PRO A 130 10.96 13.68 4.04
N GLU A 131 10.07 12.74 4.31
CA GLU A 131 9.97 11.47 3.58
C GLU A 131 9.48 11.63 2.13
N THR A 132 8.84 12.76 1.83
CA THR A 132 8.35 13.08 0.50
C THR A 132 9.37 13.80 -0.37
N GLU A 133 10.52 14.20 0.19
CA GLU A 133 11.57 14.85 -0.58
C GLU A 133 12.11 13.97 -1.71
N ASN A 134 12.30 12.68 -1.46
CA ASN A 134 12.77 11.75 -2.49
C ASN A 134 11.73 11.56 -3.59
N TRP A 135 10.42 11.67 -3.29
CA TRP A 135 9.38 11.65 -4.30
C TRP A 135 9.49 12.81 -5.28
N LEU A 136 9.87 13.99 -4.79
CA LEU A 136 10.15 15.14 -5.62
C LEU A 136 11.40 14.94 -6.48
N VAL A 137 12.48 14.43 -5.88
CA VAL A 137 13.74 14.22 -6.61
C VAL A 137 13.56 13.16 -7.69
N ASP A 138 12.97 12.01 -7.36
CA ASP A 138 12.78 10.88 -8.27
C ASP A 138 11.77 11.13 -9.38
N TYR A 139 10.93 12.17 -9.24
CA TYR A 139 10.07 12.62 -10.34
C TYR A 139 10.86 13.13 -11.56
N PHE A 140 12.05 13.70 -11.34
CA PHE A 140 12.85 14.27 -12.43
C PHE A 140 13.81 13.25 -13.06
N PRO A 141 14.12 13.36 -14.36
CA PRO A 141 15.07 12.48 -15.03
C PRO A 141 16.49 12.61 -14.44
N SER A 142 17.27 11.53 -14.57
CA SER A 142 18.57 11.34 -13.95
C SER A 142 19.61 12.43 -14.25
N PRO A 143 19.69 13.05 -15.45
CA PRO A 143 20.60 14.16 -15.70
C PRO A 143 20.30 15.39 -14.83
N LEU A 144 19.02 15.63 -14.55
CA LEU A 144 18.58 16.75 -13.70
C LEU A 144 18.81 16.44 -12.23
N ARG A 145 18.49 15.23 -11.79
CA ARG A 145 18.76 14.78 -10.41
C ARG A 145 20.23 14.94 -10.05
N LYS A 146 21.13 14.40 -10.86
CA LYS A 146 22.59 14.41 -10.59
C LYS A 146 23.18 15.82 -10.51
N LYS A 147 22.68 16.77 -11.30
CA LYS A 147 23.31 18.09 -11.47
C LYS A 147 22.59 19.21 -10.73
N TYR A 148 21.27 19.08 -10.53
CA TYR A 148 20.40 20.16 -10.07
C TYR A 148 19.52 19.75 -8.89
N GLU A 149 19.90 18.73 -8.11
CA GLU A 149 19.13 18.28 -6.93
C GLU A 149 18.76 19.43 -5.99
N THR A 150 19.70 20.32 -5.67
CA THR A 150 19.45 21.49 -4.81
C THR A 150 18.39 22.43 -5.38
N VAL A 151 18.33 22.58 -6.70
CA VAL A 151 17.33 23.40 -7.38
C VAL A 151 15.98 22.67 -7.41
N ILE A 152 16.00 21.35 -7.64
CA ILE A 152 14.80 20.49 -7.57
C ILE A 152 14.13 20.58 -6.20
N ARG A 153 14.90 20.53 -5.11
CA ARG A 153 14.37 20.66 -3.74
C ARG A 153 13.70 22.01 -3.47
N ARG A 154 14.05 23.04 -4.25
CA ARG A 154 13.46 24.39 -4.21
C ARG A 154 12.46 24.65 -5.34
N HIS A 155 12.06 23.61 -6.08
CA HIS A 155 11.18 23.75 -7.23
C HIS A 155 9.88 24.45 -6.83
N ARG A 156 9.46 25.44 -7.62
CA ARG A 156 8.27 26.26 -7.32
C ARG A 156 6.98 25.45 -7.15
N LEU A 157 6.87 24.35 -7.89
CA LEU A 157 5.73 23.42 -7.82
C LEU A 157 6.03 22.16 -6.99
N ARG A 158 6.94 22.23 -6.00
CA ARG A 158 7.33 21.03 -5.25
C ARG A 158 6.13 20.34 -4.59
N ARG A 159 5.19 21.12 -4.04
CA ARG A 159 4.05 20.59 -3.30
C ARG A 159 3.08 19.90 -4.25
N GLU A 160 2.80 20.52 -5.39
CA GLU A 160 1.92 20.01 -6.43
C GLU A 160 2.45 18.72 -7.05
N ILE A 161 3.77 18.65 -7.30
CA ILE A 161 4.42 17.44 -7.83
C ILE A 161 4.30 16.29 -6.84
N VAL A 162 4.63 16.54 -5.57
CA VAL A 162 4.55 15.51 -4.52
C VAL A 162 3.12 15.03 -4.31
N ALA A 163 2.16 15.95 -4.14
CA ALA A 163 0.75 15.61 -3.95
C ALA A 163 0.19 14.78 -5.12
N THR A 164 0.47 15.19 -6.36
CA THR A 164 0.00 14.48 -7.56
C THR A 164 0.65 13.11 -7.69
N SER A 165 1.96 13.01 -7.44
CA SER A 165 2.71 11.75 -7.54
C SER A 165 2.27 10.73 -6.48
N LEU A 166 2.08 11.19 -5.24
CA LEU A 166 1.61 10.36 -4.13
C LEU A 166 0.17 9.88 -4.37
N ALA A 167 -0.73 10.79 -4.75
CA ALA A 167 -2.11 10.43 -5.06
C ALA A 167 -2.18 9.41 -6.20
N SER A 168 -1.44 9.64 -7.30
CA SER A 168 -1.40 8.70 -8.42
C SER A 168 -0.86 7.34 -8.00
N THR A 169 0.17 7.30 -7.16
CA THR A 169 0.76 6.05 -6.71
C THR A 169 -0.19 5.27 -5.79
N MET A 170 -0.84 5.95 -4.85
CA MET A 170 -1.82 5.33 -3.95
C MET A 170 -3.00 4.75 -4.74
N VAL A 171 -3.61 5.55 -5.62
CA VAL A 171 -4.74 5.11 -6.44
C VAL A 171 -4.35 3.96 -7.37
N ASN A 172 -3.18 4.02 -8.01
CA ASN A 172 -2.71 2.95 -8.89
C ASN A 172 -2.48 1.62 -8.15
N ARG A 173 -2.11 1.67 -6.85
CA ARG A 173 -1.76 0.46 -6.07
C ARG A 173 -2.92 -0.10 -5.27
N LEU A 174 -3.77 0.77 -4.72
CA LEU A 174 -4.82 0.39 -3.76
C LEU A 174 -6.23 0.55 -4.33
N GLY A 175 -6.36 1.18 -5.50
CA GLY A 175 -7.64 1.40 -6.17
C GLY A 175 -8.23 2.80 -5.91
N PRO A 176 -9.30 3.15 -6.64
CA PRO A 176 -9.84 4.50 -6.66
C PRO A 176 -10.67 4.85 -5.43
N THR A 177 -11.22 3.85 -4.74
CA THR A 177 -12.11 4.03 -3.58
C THR A 177 -11.38 3.89 -2.24
N PHE A 178 -10.13 3.42 -2.24
CA PHE A 178 -9.41 3.03 -1.04
C PHE A 178 -9.33 4.13 0.03
N VAL A 179 -8.94 5.35 -0.36
CA VAL A 179 -8.78 6.46 0.59
C VAL A 179 -10.10 6.78 1.27
N LYS A 180 -11.18 6.83 0.48
CA LYS A 180 -12.54 7.06 0.95
C LYS A 180 -12.99 5.97 1.92
N GLU A 181 -12.76 4.70 1.58
CA GLU A 181 -13.09 3.58 2.46
C GLU A 181 -12.34 3.65 3.79
N CYS A 182 -11.06 4.04 3.79
CA CYS A 182 -10.31 4.27 5.02
C CYS A 182 -10.91 5.39 5.87
N MET A 183 -11.32 6.50 5.25
CA MET A 183 -11.96 7.62 5.93
C MET A 183 -13.30 7.21 6.55
N GLU A 184 -14.13 6.47 5.80
CA GLU A 184 -15.44 5.99 6.29
C GLU A 184 -15.27 4.99 7.44
N LYS A 185 -14.29 4.07 7.36
CA LYS A 185 -14.07 3.04 8.37
C LYS A 185 -13.43 3.58 9.66
N THR A 186 -12.61 4.64 9.57
CA THR A 186 -11.79 5.09 10.71
C THR A 186 -12.10 6.51 11.19
N GLY A 187 -12.79 7.31 10.37
CA GLY A 187 -12.97 8.75 10.60
C GLY A 187 -11.70 9.58 10.39
N ALA A 188 -10.61 8.97 9.91
CA ALA A 188 -9.33 9.65 9.70
C ALA A 188 -9.40 10.62 8.51
N ALA A 189 -8.55 11.66 8.52
CA ALA A 189 -8.44 12.57 7.39
C ALA A 189 -7.67 11.93 6.22
N PRO A 190 -7.83 12.41 4.97
CA PRO A 190 -7.04 11.93 3.82
C PRO A 190 -5.52 12.02 4.07
N SER A 191 -5.08 13.04 4.82
CA SER A 191 -3.68 13.24 5.21
C SER A 191 -3.17 12.16 6.18
N ASP A 192 -4.02 11.57 7.00
CA ASP A 192 -3.63 10.48 7.90
C ASP A 192 -3.52 9.16 7.14
N VAL A 193 -4.44 8.91 6.19
CA VAL A 193 -4.35 7.77 5.26
C VAL A 193 -3.04 7.84 4.47
N ALA A 194 -2.65 9.04 4.02
CA ALA A 194 -1.40 9.25 3.32
C ALA A 194 -0.16 8.99 4.20
N ARG A 195 -0.16 9.41 5.47
CA ARG A 195 0.91 9.08 6.44
C ARG A 195 1.05 7.58 6.64
N ALA A 196 -0.07 6.91 6.92
CA ALA A 196 -0.10 5.47 7.09
C ALA A 196 0.43 4.75 5.83
N TYR A 197 0.04 5.21 4.64
CA TYR A 197 0.56 4.66 3.39
C TYR A 197 2.05 4.88 3.20
N LEU A 198 2.58 6.07 3.49
CA LEU A 198 4.01 6.36 3.44
C LEU A 198 4.79 5.41 4.36
N ILE A 199 4.29 5.18 5.58
CA ILE A 199 4.88 4.26 6.53
C ILE A 199 4.88 2.84 5.97
N VAL A 200 3.73 2.32 5.55
CA VAL A 200 3.58 0.95 5.04
C VAL A 200 4.42 0.72 3.79
N ARG A 201 4.37 1.65 2.82
CA ARG A 201 5.16 1.57 1.59
C ARG A 201 6.65 1.45 1.87
N ALA A 202 7.15 2.25 2.82
CA ALA A 202 8.57 2.28 3.15
C ALA A 202 8.99 1.14 4.09
N ALA A 203 8.15 0.75 5.05
CA ALA A 203 8.45 -0.29 6.03
C ALA A 203 8.46 -1.69 5.40
N PHE A 204 7.56 -1.96 4.45
CA PHE A 204 7.47 -3.23 3.73
C PHE A 204 8.25 -3.26 2.40
N ASP A 205 8.94 -2.17 2.03
CA ASP A 205 9.68 -2.04 0.77
C ASP A 205 8.82 -2.36 -0.48
N LEU A 206 7.59 -1.82 -0.48
CA LEU A 206 6.59 -2.12 -1.52
C LEU A 206 7.00 -1.61 -2.91
N GLU A 207 7.83 -0.58 -2.96
CA GLU A 207 8.34 -0.06 -4.23
C GLU A 207 9.23 -1.09 -4.93
N THR A 208 10.20 -1.66 -4.23
CA THR A 208 11.10 -2.67 -4.78
C THR A 208 10.35 -3.93 -5.15
N LEU A 209 9.46 -4.40 -4.26
CA LEU A 209 8.65 -5.58 -4.51
C LEU A 209 7.73 -5.38 -5.73
N GLY A 210 7.10 -4.21 -5.85
CA GLY A 210 6.29 -3.85 -7.02
C GLY A 210 7.11 -3.87 -8.32
N LYS A 211 8.29 -3.23 -8.33
CA LYS A 211 9.20 -3.24 -9.49
C LYS A 211 9.65 -4.66 -9.89
N GLN A 212 9.89 -5.54 -8.93
CA GLN A 212 10.24 -6.93 -9.21
C GLN A 212 9.10 -7.69 -9.90
N VAL A 213 7.85 -7.46 -9.49
CA VAL A 213 6.68 -8.05 -10.16
C VAL A 213 6.45 -7.43 -11.53
N GLU A 214 6.59 -6.11 -11.66
CA GLU A 214 6.47 -5.40 -12.94
C GLU A 214 7.52 -5.84 -13.97
N ALA A 215 8.72 -6.19 -13.52
CA ALA A 215 9.79 -6.70 -14.38
C ALA A 215 9.48 -8.07 -15.01
N LEU A 216 8.42 -8.76 -14.56
CA LEU A 216 7.96 -10.03 -15.13
C LEU A 216 7.04 -9.85 -16.34
N ASP A 217 6.78 -8.61 -16.77
CA ASP A 217 5.91 -8.34 -17.92
C ASP A 217 6.41 -9.05 -19.18
N ASN A 218 5.49 -9.73 -19.87
CA ASN A 218 5.76 -10.63 -21.00
C ASN A 218 6.70 -11.82 -20.69
N LEU A 219 7.08 -12.06 -19.43
CA LEU A 219 7.89 -13.22 -19.02
C LEU A 219 7.05 -14.32 -18.36
N VAL A 220 5.96 -13.94 -17.67
CA VAL A 220 5.01 -14.86 -17.03
C VAL A 220 3.58 -14.51 -17.42
N PRO A 221 2.60 -15.43 -17.29
CA PRO A 221 1.21 -15.12 -17.57
C PRO A 221 0.71 -13.91 -16.76
N ALA A 222 -0.04 -13.02 -17.39
CA ALA A 222 -0.54 -11.80 -16.74
C ALA A 222 -1.34 -12.08 -15.46
N ALA A 223 -2.08 -13.20 -15.41
CA ALA A 223 -2.81 -13.63 -14.23
C ALA A 223 -1.91 -13.86 -13.00
N VAL A 224 -0.68 -14.34 -13.20
CA VAL A 224 0.30 -14.57 -12.12
C VAL A 224 0.78 -13.23 -11.55
N GLN A 225 1.10 -12.26 -12.42
CA GLN A 225 1.47 -10.91 -11.99
C GLN A 225 0.33 -10.20 -11.26
N LEU A 226 -0.89 -10.26 -11.80
CA LEU A 226 -2.07 -9.65 -11.17
C LEU A 226 -2.37 -10.29 -9.81
N ALA A 227 -2.22 -11.61 -9.67
CA ALA A 227 -2.38 -12.29 -8.39
C ALA A 227 -1.33 -11.82 -7.36
N ALA A 228 -0.07 -11.67 -7.76
CA ALA A 228 0.98 -11.14 -6.88
C ALA A 228 0.70 -9.69 -6.47
N LEU A 229 0.31 -8.83 -7.41
CA LEU A 229 -0.04 -7.43 -7.14
C LEU A 229 -1.27 -7.31 -6.23
N ARG A 230 -2.26 -8.20 -6.39
CA ARG A 230 -3.41 -8.28 -5.50
C ARG A 230 -3.01 -8.62 -4.08
N ASP A 231 -2.13 -9.61 -3.90
CA ASP A 231 -1.65 -9.98 -2.57
C ASP A 231 -0.87 -8.81 -1.91
N ILE A 232 -0.03 -8.11 -2.68
CA ILE A 232 0.68 -6.90 -2.23
C ILE A 232 -0.31 -5.79 -1.83
N SER A 233 -1.28 -5.50 -2.69
CA SER A 233 -2.29 -4.45 -2.49
C SER A 233 -3.16 -4.73 -1.26
N ALA A 234 -3.64 -5.97 -1.12
CA ALA A 234 -4.45 -6.39 0.02
C ALA A 234 -3.68 -6.31 1.35
N MET A 235 -2.40 -6.70 1.36
CA MET A 235 -1.56 -6.52 2.55
C MET A 235 -1.36 -5.04 2.85
N ALA A 236 -0.98 -4.24 1.86
CA ALA A 236 -0.75 -2.81 2.04
C ALA A 236 -1.99 -2.09 2.57
N GLY A 237 -3.17 -2.35 2.01
CA GLY A 237 -4.42 -1.76 2.47
C GLY A 237 -4.75 -2.14 3.91
N ARG A 238 -4.53 -3.41 4.29
CA ARG A 238 -4.75 -3.85 5.67
C ARG A 238 -3.77 -3.20 6.66
N GLU A 239 -2.48 -3.10 6.31
CA GLU A 239 -1.50 -2.47 7.21
C GLU A 239 -1.74 -0.95 7.32
N VAL A 240 -2.20 -0.29 6.26
CA VAL A 240 -2.64 1.11 6.35
C VAL A 240 -3.77 1.25 7.36
N LEU A 241 -4.80 0.40 7.27
CA LEU A 241 -5.90 0.40 8.24
C LEU A 241 -5.41 0.07 9.66
N TRP A 242 -4.44 -0.83 9.80
CA TRP A 242 -3.82 -1.15 11.09
C TRP A 242 -3.16 0.08 11.72
N PHE A 243 -2.39 0.86 10.96
CA PHE A 243 -1.77 2.10 11.45
C PHE A 243 -2.80 3.14 11.88
N LEU A 244 -3.92 3.25 11.15
CA LEU A 244 -5.00 4.18 11.47
C LEU A 244 -5.80 3.79 12.72
N THR A 245 -5.85 2.50 13.08
CA THR A 245 -6.80 2.00 14.10
C THR A 245 -6.16 1.42 15.35
N ARG A 246 -4.95 0.83 15.26
CA ARG A 246 -4.39 -0.04 16.30
C ARG A 246 -3.11 0.48 16.94
N LEU A 247 -2.42 1.44 16.31
CA LEU A 247 -1.22 2.03 16.90
C LEU A 247 -1.55 2.82 18.18
N GLY A 248 -2.77 3.38 18.28
CA GLY A 248 -3.27 4.03 19.49
C GLY A 248 -2.62 5.38 19.81
N ARG A 249 -1.86 5.94 18.87
CA ARG A 249 -1.27 7.29 18.93
C ARG A 249 -1.21 7.90 17.53
N GLU A 250 -0.92 9.21 17.49
CA GLU A 250 -0.65 9.91 16.24
C GLU A 250 0.56 9.30 15.51
N LEU A 251 0.48 9.31 14.18
CA LEU A 251 1.49 8.76 13.29
C LEU A 251 2.69 9.71 13.20
N ASN A 252 3.88 9.18 13.48
CA ASN A 252 5.15 9.86 13.26
C ASN A 252 5.86 9.15 12.11
N VAL A 253 5.70 9.67 10.89
CA VAL A 253 6.15 8.99 9.66
C VAL A 253 7.63 8.58 9.74
N SER A 254 8.53 9.46 10.18
CA SER A 254 9.96 9.16 10.30
C SER A 254 10.25 8.02 11.27
N GLU A 255 9.64 8.10 12.46
CA GLU A 255 9.89 7.16 13.55
C GLU A 255 9.27 5.81 13.27
N ASP A 256 8.02 5.81 12.80
CA ASP A 256 7.26 4.61 12.48
C ASP A 256 7.90 3.87 11.30
N ILE A 257 8.40 4.57 10.27
CA ILE A 257 9.17 3.91 9.19
C ILE A 257 10.40 3.22 9.76
N ARG A 258 11.19 3.90 10.59
CA ARG A 258 12.43 3.34 11.13
C ARG A 258 12.17 2.12 12.01
N GLU A 259 11.20 2.23 12.91
CA GLU A 259 10.82 1.18 13.86
C GLU A 259 10.26 -0.05 13.14
N PHE A 260 9.23 0.15 12.31
CA PHE A 260 8.57 -0.96 11.64
C PHE A 260 9.41 -1.56 10.51
N ARG A 261 10.20 -0.79 9.77
CA ARG A 261 11.16 -1.36 8.80
C ARG A 261 12.13 -2.29 9.49
N THR A 262 12.73 -1.86 10.60
CA THR A 262 13.68 -2.69 11.37
C THR A 262 12.99 -3.96 11.87
N GLY A 263 11.78 -3.83 12.42
CA GLY A 263 11.03 -4.96 12.93
C GLY A 263 10.60 -5.95 11.85
N ILE A 264 10.16 -5.46 10.69
CA ILE A 264 9.78 -6.30 9.53
C ILE A 264 11.00 -7.01 8.98
N SER A 265 12.15 -6.35 8.83
CA SER A 265 13.38 -7.00 8.37
C SER A 265 13.85 -8.11 9.31
N GLN A 266 13.78 -7.88 10.63
CA GLN A 266 14.09 -8.93 11.62
C GLN A 266 13.10 -10.09 11.54
N LEU A 267 11.81 -9.79 11.38
CA LEU A 267 10.78 -10.80 11.24
C LEU A 267 10.97 -11.62 9.96
N GLN A 268 11.23 -10.99 8.82
CA GLN A 268 11.50 -11.66 7.55
C GLN A 268 12.72 -12.60 7.65
N ALA A 269 13.80 -12.15 8.29
CA ALA A 269 15.02 -12.95 8.45
C ALA A 269 14.85 -14.16 9.38
N THR A 270 13.84 -14.15 10.26
CA THR A 270 13.59 -15.22 11.24
C THR A 270 12.29 -15.95 10.97
N LEU A 271 11.54 -15.61 9.92
CA LEU A 271 10.17 -16.06 9.75
C LEU A 271 10.12 -17.59 9.63
N ASP A 272 11.00 -18.18 8.83
CA ASP A 272 11.03 -19.63 8.61
C ASP A 272 11.27 -20.44 9.90
N ASP A 273 11.97 -19.86 10.89
CA ASP A 273 12.26 -20.50 12.18
C ASP A 273 11.13 -20.36 13.21
N VAL A 274 10.27 -19.35 13.05
CA VAL A 274 9.21 -19.02 14.02
C VAL A 274 7.83 -19.50 13.60
N LEU A 275 7.67 -19.86 12.32
CA LEU A 275 6.44 -20.43 11.80
C LEU A 275 6.22 -21.85 12.30
N THR A 276 4.97 -22.23 12.39
CA THR A 276 4.59 -23.60 12.73
C THR A 276 4.72 -24.53 11.51
N GLU A 277 4.80 -25.84 11.71
CA GLU A 277 4.92 -26.81 10.61
C GLU A 277 3.78 -26.70 9.59
N GLN A 278 2.57 -26.36 10.04
CA GLN A 278 1.44 -26.14 9.15
C GLN A 278 1.67 -24.92 8.26
N GLN A 279 2.20 -23.83 8.84
CA GLN A 279 2.47 -22.60 8.11
C GLN A 279 3.65 -22.74 7.15
N THR A 280 4.73 -23.40 7.57
CA THR A 280 5.90 -23.68 6.73
C THR A 280 5.51 -24.51 5.51
N ARG A 281 4.67 -25.54 5.69
CA ARG A 281 4.13 -26.33 4.56
C ARG A 281 3.31 -25.48 3.59
N PHE A 282 2.47 -24.58 4.11
CA PHE A 282 1.65 -23.70 3.28
C PHE A 282 2.50 -22.71 2.46
N ILE A 283 3.51 -22.10 3.07
CA ILE A 283 4.43 -21.18 2.37
C ILE A 283 5.22 -21.94 1.32
N LYS A 284 5.74 -23.13 1.65
CA LYS A 284 6.44 -23.98 0.69
C LYS A 284 5.56 -24.32 -0.50
N GLN A 285 4.32 -24.77 -0.28
CA GLN A 285 3.39 -25.09 -1.37
C GLN A 285 3.12 -23.89 -2.27
N ARG A 286 2.92 -22.69 -1.70
CA ARG A 286 2.72 -21.46 -2.48
C ARG A 286 3.99 -21.02 -3.21
N THR A 287 5.16 -21.21 -2.61
CA THR A 287 6.45 -20.91 -3.23
C THR A 287 6.68 -21.83 -4.43
N ASP A 288 6.49 -23.14 -4.25
CA ASP A 288 6.63 -24.16 -5.29
C ASP A 288 5.66 -23.88 -6.46
N GLN A 289 4.41 -23.50 -6.16
CA GLN A 289 3.45 -23.09 -7.17
C GLN A 289 3.89 -21.82 -7.92
N GLY A 290 4.36 -20.80 -7.20
CA GLY A 290 4.86 -19.57 -7.83
C GLY A 290 6.05 -19.83 -8.76
N ILE A 291 6.96 -20.73 -8.37
CA ILE A 291 8.07 -21.16 -9.22
C ILE A 291 7.56 -21.90 -10.46
N ALA A 292 6.59 -22.80 -10.30
CA ALA A 292 5.95 -23.49 -11.42
C ALA A 292 5.26 -22.52 -12.40
N ASP A 293 4.74 -21.41 -11.88
CA ASP A 293 4.12 -20.33 -12.65
C ASP A 293 5.13 -19.36 -13.29
N GLY A 294 6.44 -19.61 -13.12
CA GLY A 294 7.54 -18.86 -13.75
C GLY A 294 8.16 -17.76 -12.90
N LEU A 295 7.78 -17.62 -11.62
CA LEU A 295 8.41 -16.68 -10.71
C LEU A 295 9.82 -17.15 -10.32
N GLN A 296 10.74 -16.20 -10.17
CA GLN A 296 12.06 -16.50 -9.59
C GLN A 296 11.89 -16.97 -8.13
N PRO A 297 12.69 -17.94 -7.65
CA PRO A 297 12.52 -18.55 -6.33
C PRO A 297 12.39 -17.55 -5.18
N ASP A 298 13.26 -16.54 -5.13
CA ASP A 298 13.25 -15.52 -4.08
C ASP A 298 11.96 -14.70 -4.10
N LEU A 299 11.48 -14.32 -5.29
CA LEU A 299 10.26 -13.54 -5.45
C LEU A 299 9.02 -14.39 -5.14
N ALA A 300 8.99 -15.65 -5.58
CA ALA A 300 7.93 -16.60 -5.26
C ALA A 300 7.78 -16.78 -3.75
N HIS A 301 8.91 -16.93 -3.05
CA HIS A 301 8.94 -17.05 -1.59
C HIS A 301 8.45 -15.77 -0.90
N ARG A 302 8.96 -14.60 -1.31
CA ARG A 302 8.50 -13.31 -0.78
C ARG A 302 6.98 -13.12 -0.94
N ILE A 303 6.42 -13.42 -2.12
CA ILE A 303 4.97 -13.33 -2.37
C ILE A 303 4.21 -14.36 -1.51
N ALA A 304 4.74 -15.57 -1.36
CA ALA A 304 4.13 -16.59 -0.51
C ALA A 304 4.07 -16.19 0.97
N MET A 305 5.01 -15.36 1.44
CA MET A 305 5.05 -14.85 2.82
C MET A 305 4.07 -13.70 3.09
N ILE A 306 3.64 -12.95 2.07
CA ILE A 306 2.79 -11.75 2.22
C ILE A 306 1.59 -11.96 3.17
N PRO A 307 0.78 -13.04 3.04
CA PRO A 307 -0.36 -13.26 3.94
C PRO A 307 0.03 -13.43 5.41
N ARG A 308 1.28 -13.80 5.70
CA ARG A 308 1.83 -13.92 7.07
C ARG A 308 2.45 -12.62 7.54
N LEU A 309 3.08 -11.86 6.65
CA LEU A 309 3.58 -10.52 6.93
C LEU A 309 2.47 -9.54 7.29
N GLY A 310 1.20 -9.85 6.98
CA GLY A 310 0.07 -9.13 7.57
C GLY A 310 0.02 -9.17 9.12
N ALA A 311 0.64 -10.14 9.77
CA ALA A 311 0.73 -10.11 11.24
C ALA A 311 1.91 -9.26 11.75
N ALA A 312 2.75 -8.72 10.86
CA ALA A 312 4.02 -8.11 11.25
C ALA A 312 3.82 -6.91 12.19
N CYS A 313 2.91 -5.99 11.87
CA CYS A 313 2.68 -4.83 12.72
C CYS A 313 2.11 -5.22 14.10
N ASP A 314 1.22 -6.21 14.16
CA ASP A 314 0.74 -6.77 15.45
C ASP A 314 1.90 -7.38 16.26
N ILE A 315 2.77 -8.19 15.63
CA ILE A 315 3.93 -8.82 16.28
C ILE A 315 4.92 -7.77 16.79
N ILE A 316 5.21 -6.74 16.00
CA ILE A 316 6.11 -5.65 16.37
C ILE A 316 5.53 -4.87 17.55
N ARG A 317 4.22 -4.53 17.51
CA ARG A 317 3.55 -3.89 18.64
C ARG A 317 3.64 -4.72 19.91
N ILE A 318 3.36 -6.03 19.85
CA ILE A 318 3.50 -6.95 21.00
C ILE A 318 4.94 -6.92 21.52
N SER A 319 5.93 -6.99 20.62
CA SER A 319 7.35 -6.94 20.96
C SER A 319 7.72 -5.68 21.75
N LEU A 320 7.18 -4.53 21.35
CA LEU A 320 7.39 -3.24 22.00
C LEU A 320 6.69 -3.14 23.35
N GLU A 321 5.40 -3.47 23.41
CA GLU A 321 4.59 -3.43 24.64
C GLU A 321 5.14 -4.39 25.69
N CYS A 322 5.42 -5.63 25.29
CA CYS A 322 5.94 -6.63 26.20
C CYS A 322 7.43 -6.47 26.47
N LYS A 323 8.19 -5.67 25.71
CA LYS A 323 9.67 -5.61 25.76
C LYS A 323 10.29 -7.01 25.60
N THR A 324 9.96 -7.68 24.51
CA THR A 324 10.48 -9.02 24.16
C THR A 324 11.14 -8.98 22.80
N PRO A 325 12.07 -9.89 22.46
CA PRO A 325 12.58 -9.98 21.09
C PRO A 325 11.47 -10.34 20.09
N ILE A 326 11.53 -9.75 18.89
CA ILE A 326 10.56 -10.01 17.80
C ILE A 326 10.40 -11.50 17.48
N PRO A 327 11.47 -12.32 17.37
CA PRO A 327 11.31 -13.74 17.09
C PRO A 327 10.49 -14.47 18.17
N LEU A 328 10.65 -14.09 19.43
CA LEU A 328 9.86 -14.69 20.52
C LEU A 328 8.39 -14.26 20.44
N ALA A 329 8.13 -12.97 20.19
CA ALA A 329 6.76 -12.47 19.99
C ALA A 329 6.07 -13.15 18.80
N ALA A 330 6.79 -13.33 17.69
CA ALA A 330 6.31 -14.03 16.50
C ALA A 330 5.97 -15.50 16.79
N ARG A 331 6.86 -16.23 17.45
CA ARG A 331 6.63 -17.63 17.85
C ARG A 331 5.37 -17.78 18.69
N VAL A 332 5.23 -16.93 19.72
CA VAL A 332 4.04 -16.98 20.60
C VAL A 332 2.78 -16.59 19.83
N TYR A 333 2.85 -15.58 18.97
CA TYR A 333 1.72 -15.15 18.15
C TYR A 333 1.24 -16.27 17.22
N PHE A 334 2.14 -16.91 16.47
CA PHE A 334 1.77 -17.99 15.55
C PHE A 334 1.31 -19.25 16.29
N ALA A 335 1.97 -19.62 17.39
CA ALA A 335 1.55 -20.75 18.22
C ALA A 335 0.14 -20.53 18.81
N ALA A 336 -0.17 -19.33 19.29
CA ALA A 336 -1.51 -19.00 19.76
C ALA A 336 -2.54 -19.08 18.62
N GLY A 337 -2.20 -18.61 17.43
CA GLY A 337 -3.05 -18.70 16.25
C GLY A 337 -3.36 -20.13 15.81
N GLU A 338 -2.41 -21.05 15.98
CA GLU A 338 -2.60 -22.48 15.71
C GLU A 338 -3.36 -23.19 16.81
N HIS A 339 -3.09 -22.87 18.08
CA HIS A 339 -3.77 -23.50 19.21
C HIS A 339 -5.26 -23.12 19.31
N PHE A 340 -5.62 -21.88 18.94
CA PHE A 340 -7.01 -21.36 18.94
C PHE A 340 -7.66 -21.29 17.55
N PRO A 341 -7.26 -22.15 16.61
CA PRO A 341 -7.50 -22.06 15.15
C PRO A 341 -7.82 -20.69 14.50
N LEU A 342 -7.21 -19.59 14.95
CA LEU A 342 -7.58 -18.23 14.53
C LEU A 342 -7.26 -17.96 13.06
N HIS A 343 -6.25 -18.64 12.50
CA HIS A 343 -5.94 -18.59 11.07
C HIS A 343 -7.04 -19.23 10.23
N TRP A 344 -7.58 -20.36 10.68
CA TRP A 344 -8.67 -21.05 9.99
C TRP A 344 -9.95 -20.23 10.04
N LEU A 345 -10.30 -19.66 11.21
CA LEU A 345 -11.47 -18.79 11.37
C LEU A 345 -11.42 -17.59 10.42
N ARG A 346 -10.28 -16.88 10.36
CA ARG A 346 -10.09 -15.76 9.42
C ARG A 346 -10.22 -16.20 7.96
N LYS A 347 -9.73 -17.41 7.62
CA LYS A 347 -9.87 -17.96 6.27
C LYS A 347 -11.33 -18.26 5.94
N GLN A 348 -12.08 -18.87 6.86
CA GLN A 348 -13.50 -19.17 6.66
C GLN A 348 -14.35 -17.91 6.56
N ALA A 349 -14.07 -16.90 7.38
CA ALA A 349 -14.73 -15.61 7.30
C ALA A 349 -14.70 -15.06 5.86
N ARG A 350 -13.53 -15.09 5.22
CA ARG A 350 -13.38 -14.61 3.82
C ARG A 350 -14.18 -15.37 2.77
N TYR A 351 -14.71 -16.56 3.07
CA TYR A 351 -15.57 -17.32 2.15
C TYR A 351 -17.06 -17.10 2.37
N ILE A 352 -17.44 -16.32 3.40
CA ILE A 352 -18.83 -15.95 3.61
C ILE A 352 -19.21 -14.96 2.51
N ALA A 353 -20.17 -15.34 1.67
CA ALA A 353 -20.71 -14.44 0.65
C ALA A 353 -21.36 -13.22 1.31
N THR A 354 -21.07 -12.04 0.76
CA THR A 354 -21.60 -10.77 1.24
C THR A 354 -22.52 -10.20 0.17
N ASP A 355 -23.81 -10.12 0.49
CA ASP A 355 -24.83 -9.66 -0.47
C ASP A 355 -24.97 -8.12 -0.48
N ASN A 356 -24.39 -7.43 0.51
CA ASN A 356 -24.42 -5.98 0.62
C ASN A 356 -23.22 -5.41 1.40
N ARG A 357 -23.04 -4.09 1.30
CA ARG A 357 -21.98 -3.32 1.97
C ARG A 357 -21.90 -3.59 3.48
N TRP A 358 -23.03 -3.59 4.19
CA TRP A 358 -23.07 -3.82 5.64
C TRP A 358 -22.55 -5.20 6.03
N THR A 359 -22.90 -6.24 5.28
CA THR A 359 -22.38 -7.60 5.52
C THR A 359 -20.88 -7.69 5.25
N SER A 360 -20.37 -6.96 4.25
CA SER A 360 -18.93 -6.88 3.97
C SER A 360 -18.17 -6.17 5.08
N GLU A 361 -18.68 -5.03 5.56
CA GLU A 361 -18.06 -4.28 6.67
C GLU A 361 -18.10 -5.08 7.98
N ALA A 362 -19.20 -5.78 8.26
CA ALA A 362 -19.29 -6.67 9.42
C ALA A 362 -18.27 -7.81 9.36
N LEU A 363 -18.04 -8.36 8.17
CA LEU A 363 -17.06 -9.41 7.95
C LEU A 363 -15.62 -8.93 8.12
N ASP A 364 -15.30 -7.75 7.58
CA ASP A 364 -14.02 -7.08 7.82
C ASP A 364 -13.79 -6.85 9.32
N GLY A 365 -14.81 -6.34 10.01
CA GLY A 365 -14.79 -6.14 11.46
C GLY A 365 -14.56 -7.43 12.24
N LEU A 366 -15.18 -8.54 11.83
CA LEU A 366 -14.95 -9.86 12.42
C LEU A 366 -13.50 -10.34 12.22
N ILE A 367 -12.98 -10.21 11.00
CA ILE A 367 -11.58 -10.57 10.68
C ILE A 367 -10.64 -9.74 11.56
N ASP A 368 -10.91 -8.45 11.70
CA ASP A 368 -10.12 -7.55 12.53
C ASP A 368 -10.17 -7.91 14.01
N GLN A 369 -11.34 -8.27 14.53
CA GLN A 369 -11.50 -8.78 15.89
C GLN A 369 -10.68 -10.05 16.12
N LEU A 370 -10.67 -10.99 15.16
CA LEU A 370 -9.87 -12.21 15.27
C LEU A 370 -8.36 -11.91 15.35
N TYR A 371 -7.86 -10.91 14.60
CA TYR A 371 -6.49 -10.44 14.76
C TYR A 371 -6.26 -9.85 16.16
N SER A 372 -7.15 -8.99 16.64
CA SER A 372 -7.06 -8.39 17.97
C SER A 372 -7.09 -9.43 19.09
N CYS A 373 -7.92 -10.46 18.96
CA CYS A 373 -7.94 -11.60 19.88
C CYS A 373 -6.59 -12.33 19.90
N GLN A 374 -6.02 -12.62 18.73
CA GLN A 374 -4.70 -13.28 18.65
C GLN A 374 -3.61 -12.44 19.31
N THR A 375 -3.61 -11.13 19.05
CA THR A 375 -2.68 -10.19 19.67
C THR A 375 -2.86 -10.17 21.19
N GLY A 376 -4.09 -10.05 21.69
CA GLY A 376 -4.37 -10.06 23.14
C GLY A 376 -3.94 -11.36 23.82
N LEU A 377 -4.18 -12.51 23.19
CA LEU A 377 -3.72 -13.82 23.68
C LEU A 377 -2.19 -13.88 23.74
N ALA A 378 -1.50 -13.47 22.67
CA ALA A 378 -0.05 -13.48 22.63
C ALA A 378 0.58 -12.56 23.69
N THR A 379 0.07 -11.33 23.82
CA THR A 379 0.49 -10.37 24.87
C THR A 379 0.28 -10.96 26.26
N ARG A 380 -0.87 -11.60 26.50
CA ARG A 380 -1.17 -12.22 27.80
C ARG A 380 -0.21 -13.36 28.13
N ILE A 381 0.02 -14.27 27.17
CA ILE A 381 0.95 -15.39 27.33
C ILE A 381 2.35 -14.88 27.67
N LEU A 382 2.86 -13.88 26.93
CA LEU A 382 4.20 -13.32 27.19
C LEU A 382 4.30 -12.66 28.57
N THR A 383 3.24 -11.99 29.02
CA THR A 383 3.19 -11.32 30.33
C THR A 383 3.18 -12.34 31.46
N ASP A 384 2.40 -13.41 31.33
CA ASP A 384 2.30 -14.48 32.33
C ASP A 384 3.63 -15.27 32.39
N MET A 385 4.24 -15.60 31.25
CA MET A 385 5.56 -16.24 31.20
C MET A 385 6.64 -15.41 31.91
N LYS A 386 6.65 -14.08 31.74
CA LYS A 386 7.59 -13.21 32.47
C LYS A 386 7.36 -13.24 33.98
N THR A 387 6.09 -13.29 34.39
CA THR A 387 5.72 -13.36 35.80
C THR A 387 6.15 -14.69 36.43
N GLU A 388 5.95 -15.81 35.73
CA GLU A 388 6.37 -17.13 36.18
C GLU A 388 7.90 -17.27 36.25
N ILE A 389 8.63 -16.79 35.25
CA ILE A 389 10.10 -16.78 35.28
C ILE A 389 10.61 -15.95 36.47
N LYS A 390 10.01 -14.78 36.74
CA LYS A 390 10.35 -13.97 37.92
C LYS A 390 10.07 -14.71 39.23
N ARG A 391 8.89 -15.34 39.36
CA ARG A 391 8.52 -16.14 40.55
C ARG A 391 9.47 -17.33 40.76
N ALA A 392 9.85 -18.02 39.69
CA ALA A 392 10.81 -19.13 39.74
C ALA A 392 12.23 -18.65 40.09
N SER A 393 12.63 -17.45 39.65
CA SER A 393 13.94 -16.86 39.95
C SER A 393 14.06 -16.25 41.36
N CYS A 394 12.94 -15.83 41.95
CA CYS A 394 12.87 -15.31 43.32
C CYS A 394 12.47 -16.41 44.30
N GLY A 395 13.16 -17.57 44.28
CA GLY A 395 12.85 -18.76 45.09
C GLY A 395 12.47 -18.45 46.56
N PRO A 396 11.71 -19.35 47.22
CA PRO A 396 10.95 -19.03 48.41
C PRO A 396 11.85 -18.40 49.47
N SER A 397 11.55 -17.18 49.87
CA SER A 397 12.12 -16.56 51.06
C SER A 397 11.74 -17.45 52.24
N GLY A 398 12.69 -18.28 52.67
CA GLY A 398 12.58 -19.13 53.86
C GLY A 398 12.54 -18.33 55.15
#